data_AF-A0AAV3RA76-F1
#
_entry.id   AF-A0AAV3RA76-F1
#
_cell.length_a   1.000
_cell.length_b   1.000
_cell.length_c   1.000
_cell.angle_alpha   90.00
_cell.angle_beta   90.00
_cell.angle_gamma   90.00
#
_symmetry.space_group_name_H-M   'P 1'
#
loop_
_entity.id
_entity.type
_entity.pdbx_description
1 polymer ?
#
loop_
_entity_poly.entity_id
_entity_poly.type
_entity_poly.pdbx_seq_one_letter_code
_entity_poly.pdbx_strand_id
1 'polypeptide(L)'
;MAMLEAARVPLKGWQRAAVSLGAFIGAARDPGRADLVHALAETTGRGAFEKTLERMKNCPEGREILRDRPRVISSTVEHLYDMPPNTFGGTYAKFMGKRNFSPDDRTPVRFCDTDDLAYVVMRSREAHDIWHTLFNLNTNLIGETALKLIEFEQMQIPMGALGFVVGSARLNEKQRKLFFSHYFPWSVKAGLQATDLMSIYYEKYWEVDVEEVRRKWGIVPAPPPPKQD
;
A
#
# COMPACT_ATOMS: atom_id res chain seq x y z
N MET A 1 11.83 -19.71 -1.55
CA MET A 1 12.59 -19.31 -0.34
C MET A 1 13.88 -18.55 -0.69
N ALA A 2 13.81 -17.56 -1.58
CA ALA A 2 14.92 -16.65 -1.86
C ALA A 2 14.31 -15.27 -2.11
N MET A 3 14.99 -14.18 -1.72
CA MET A 3 14.58 -12.76 -1.84
C MET A 3 14.01 -12.03 -0.61
N LEU A 4 13.91 -12.64 0.57
CA LEU A 4 13.94 -11.84 1.83
C LEU A 4 15.38 -11.51 2.26
N GLU A 5 16.39 -12.02 1.55
CA GLU A 5 17.82 -11.78 1.76
C GLU A 5 18.31 -10.45 1.14
N ALA A 6 17.56 -9.37 1.25
CA ALA A 6 18.26 -8.09 1.31
C ALA A 6 18.94 -8.06 2.68
N ALA A 7 20.26 -7.83 2.71
CA ALA A 7 21.02 -7.79 3.95
C ALA A 7 20.37 -6.78 4.92
N ARG A 8 19.65 -7.31 5.92
CA ARG A 8 19.03 -6.49 6.97
C ARG A 8 20.14 -5.81 7.74
N VAL A 9 20.02 -4.50 7.94
CA VAL A 9 21.01 -3.69 8.62
C VAL A 9 20.46 -3.38 10.02
N PRO A 10 20.94 -4.06 11.08
CA PRO A 10 20.52 -3.74 12.44
C PRO A 10 21.01 -2.34 12.80
N LEU A 11 20.09 -1.48 13.24
CA LEU A 11 20.41 -0.09 13.61
C LEU A 11 20.25 0.13 15.12
N LYS A 12 21.27 0.75 15.73
CA LYS A 12 21.14 1.35 17.07
C LYS A 12 20.22 2.58 17.01
N GLY A 13 19.67 2.98 18.15
CA GLY A 13 18.70 4.09 18.22
C GLY A 13 19.17 5.39 17.54
N TRP A 14 20.43 5.80 17.76
CA TRP A 14 20.99 6.99 17.12
C TRP A 14 21.23 6.81 15.61
N GLN A 15 21.62 5.60 15.15
CA GLN A 15 21.80 5.29 13.73
C GLN A 15 20.45 5.35 13.01
N ARG A 16 19.41 4.80 13.64
CA ARG A 16 18.03 4.89 13.15
C ARG A 16 17.58 6.34 13.06
N ALA A 17 17.84 7.17 14.07
CA ALA A 17 17.53 8.60 14.04
C ALA A 17 18.28 9.33 12.91
N ALA A 18 19.56 9.03 12.71
CA ALA A 18 20.37 9.62 11.64
C ALA A 18 19.86 9.22 10.25
N VAL A 19 19.53 7.93 10.04
CA VAL A 19 18.94 7.44 8.78
C VAL A 19 17.58 8.09 8.54
N SER A 20 16.70 8.16 9.55
CA SER A 20 15.42 8.86 9.45
C SER A 20 15.60 10.31 9.01
N LEU A 21 16.50 11.05 9.66
CA LEU A 21 16.72 12.46 9.35
C LEU A 21 17.28 12.66 7.94
N GLY A 22 18.28 11.85 7.56
CA GLY A 22 18.85 11.89 6.21
C GLY A 22 17.84 11.52 5.13
N ALA A 23 17.06 10.46 5.36
CA ALA A 23 16.00 10.02 4.45
C ALA A 23 14.89 11.07 4.31
N PHE A 24 14.49 11.73 5.41
CA PHE A 24 13.53 12.83 5.38
C PHE A 24 14.02 14.00 4.53
N ILE A 25 15.24 14.48 4.79
CA ILE A 25 15.81 15.61 4.05
C ILE A 25 15.95 15.25 2.56
N GLY A 26 16.40 14.03 2.25
CA GLY A 26 16.57 13.58 0.87
C GLY A 26 15.24 13.40 0.14
N ALA A 27 14.25 12.76 0.74
CA ALA A 27 12.91 12.60 0.17
C ALA A 27 12.16 13.93 0.00
N ALA A 28 12.41 14.90 0.88
CA ALA A 28 11.86 16.25 0.73
C ALA A 28 12.45 16.99 -0.48
N ARG A 29 13.74 16.78 -0.78
CA ARG A 29 14.41 17.37 -1.95
C ARG A 29 14.07 16.66 -3.25
N ASP A 30 14.03 15.33 -3.22
CA ASP A 30 13.70 14.50 -4.38
C ASP A 30 12.65 13.44 -3.98
N PRO A 31 11.36 13.75 -4.15
CA PRO A 31 10.26 12.82 -3.85
C PRO A 31 10.24 11.58 -4.76
N GLY A 32 10.96 11.59 -5.89
CA GLY A 32 11.07 10.43 -6.78
C GLY A 32 11.97 9.33 -6.24
N ARG A 33 12.74 9.62 -5.17
CA ARG A 33 13.59 8.66 -4.45
C ARG A 33 12.75 7.77 -3.53
N ALA A 34 12.07 6.80 -4.13
CA ALA A 34 11.26 5.81 -3.42
C ALA A 34 12.06 5.07 -2.33
N ASP A 35 13.37 4.84 -2.55
CA ASP A 35 14.27 4.25 -1.56
C ASP A 35 14.37 5.07 -0.26
N LEU A 36 14.39 6.41 -0.35
CA LEU A 36 14.46 7.30 0.81
C LEU A 36 13.11 7.38 1.53
N VAL A 37 12.00 7.41 0.78
CA VAL A 37 10.65 7.34 1.34
C VAL A 37 10.45 6.04 2.11
N HIS A 38 10.92 4.93 1.55
CA HIS A 38 10.86 3.61 2.16
C HIS A 38 11.78 3.46 3.36
N ALA A 39 13.01 4.00 3.30
CA ALA A 39 13.91 4.04 4.45
C ALA A 39 13.28 4.81 5.62
N LEU A 40 12.68 5.98 5.34
CA LEU A 40 11.97 6.78 6.34
C LEU A 40 10.78 6.02 6.94
N ALA A 41 10.01 5.29 6.11
CA ALA A 41 8.92 4.45 6.57
C ALA A 41 9.40 3.35 7.53
N GLU A 42 10.47 2.65 7.18
CA GLU A 42 11.02 1.56 8.00
C GLU A 42 11.60 2.06 9.33
N THR A 43 12.24 3.22 9.32
CA THR A 43 12.88 3.76 10.53
C THR A 43 11.91 4.45 11.48
N THR A 44 10.79 4.98 10.99
CA THR A 44 9.79 5.70 11.81
C THR A 44 8.51 4.89 12.06
N GLY A 45 8.22 3.88 11.24
CA GLY A 45 6.97 3.11 11.27
C GLY A 45 6.99 1.85 12.12
N ARG A 46 8.07 1.54 12.83
CA ARG A 46 8.24 0.26 13.55
C ARG A 46 7.03 -0.12 14.41
N GLY A 47 6.61 0.76 15.32
CA GLY A 47 5.49 0.46 16.22
C GLY A 47 4.15 0.29 15.49
N ALA A 48 3.97 0.93 14.34
CA ALA A 48 2.78 0.75 13.51
C ALA A 48 2.78 -0.62 12.82
N PHE A 49 3.93 -1.03 12.25
CA PHE A 49 4.08 -2.35 11.65
C PHE A 49 4.01 -3.49 12.69
N GLU A 50 4.50 -3.29 13.92
CA GLU A 50 4.32 -4.24 15.02
C GLU A 50 2.85 -4.42 15.38
N LYS A 51 2.07 -3.33 15.45
CA LYS A 51 0.61 -3.42 15.65
C LYS A 51 -0.08 -4.17 14.52
N THR A 52 0.29 -3.90 13.27
CA THR A 52 -0.25 -4.62 12.11
C THR A 52 0.09 -6.11 12.17
N LEU A 53 1.33 -6.46 12.51
CA LEU A 53 1.74 -7.85 12.72
C LEU A 53 0.91 -8.55 13.80
N GLU A 54 0.67 -7.90 14.94
CA GLU A 54 -0.16 -8.47 16.00
C GLU A 54 -1.62 -8.65 15.57
N ARG A 55 -2.20 -7.73 14.78
CA ARG A 55 -3.54 -7.95 14.19
C ARG A 55 -3.56 -9.16 13.26
N MET A 56 -2.55 -9.30 12.39
CA MET A 56 -2.44 -10.46 11.50
C MET A 56 -2.30 -11.78 12.29
N LYS A 57 -1.56 -11.81 13.39
CA LYS A 57 -1.46 -12.99 14.27
C LYS A 57 -2.79 -13.37 14.92
N ASN A 58 -3.61 -12.37 15.25
CA ASN A 58 -4.92 -12.58 15.86
C ASN A 58 -6.00 -13.02 14.84
N CYS A 59 -5.78 -12.79 13.55
CA CYS A 59 -6.64 -13.27 12.46
C CYS A 59 -6.24 -14.69 12.00
N PRO A 60 -7.18 -15.67 11.86
CA PRO A 60 -6.87 -16.98 11.29
C PRO A 60 -6.21 -16.89 9.90
N GLU A 61 -6.79 -16.09 9.00
CA GLU A 61 -6.25 -15.88 7.65
C GLU A 61 -4.89 -15.16 7.70
N GLY A 62 -4.74 -14.17 8.57
CA GLY A 62 -3.48 -13.47 8.80
C GLY A 62 -2.34 -14.40 9.25
N ARG A 63 -2.62 -15.40 10.10
CA ARG A 63 -1.63 -16.42 10.50
C ARG A 63 -1.18 -17.29 9.32
N GLU A 64 -2.10 -17.63 8.41
CA GLU A 64 -1.74 -18.35 7.19
C GLU A 64 -0.82 -17.51 6.31
N ILE A 65 -1.14 -16.23 6.13
CA ILE A 65 -0.31 -15.28 5.36
C ILE A 65 1.11 -15.17 5.97
N LEU A 66 1.23 -15.07 7.30
CA LEU A 66 2.53 -14.96 7.97
C LEU A 66 3.37 -16.24 7.86
N ARG A 67 2.72 -17.40 7.78
CA ARG A 67 3.38 -18.70 7.57
C ARG A 67 3.81 -18.89 6.11
N ASP A 68 2.88 -18.68 5.18
CA ASP A 68 3.05 -19.01 3.77
C ASP A 68 3.85 -17.93 3.01
N ARG A 69 3.81 -16.69 3.53
CA ARG A 69 4.49 -15.50 3.00
C ARG A 69 4.30 -15.32 1.48
N PRO A 70 3.04 -15.34 0.98
CA PRO A 70 2.80 -15.11 -0.43
C PRO A 70 3.36 -13.77 -0.88
N ARG A 71 3.85 -13.73 -2.12
CA ARG A 71 4.45 -12.55 -2.74
C ARG A 71 3.67 -12.20 -3.99
N VAL A 72 3.57 -10.91 -4.26
CA VAL A 72 2.96 -10.36 -5.48
C VAL A 72 4.08 -9.81 -6.35
N ILE A 73 4.75 -10.71 -7.07
CA ILE A 73 5.91 -10.48 -7.95
C ILE A 73 5.62 -11.00 -9.36
N SER A 74 6.38 -10.61 -10.37
CA SER A 74 6.03 -10.88 -11.78
C SER A 74 5.78 -12.37 -12.04
N SER A 75 6.65 -13.25 -11.54
CA SER A 75 6.52 -14.70 -11.68
C SER A 75 5.28 -15.31 -11.02
N THR A 76 4.67 -14.61 -10.07
CA THR A 76 3.44 -15.05 -9.38
C THR A 76 2.18 -14.44 -9.98
N VAL A 77 2.28 -13.35 -10.74
CA VAL A 77 1.11 -12.63 -11.28
C VAL A 77 1.06 -12.55 -12.81
N GLU A 78 2.04 -13.11 -13.52
CA GLU A 78 2.05 -13.11 -14.99
C GLU A 78 0.77 -13.73 -15.60
N HIS A 79 0.27 -14.81 -14.99
CA HIS A 79 -0.96 -15.47 -15.44
C HIS A 79 -2.22 -14.60 -15.29
N LEU A 80 -2.17 -13.53 -14.50
CA LEU A 80 -3.32 -12.64 -14.31
C LEU A 80 -3.65 -11.83 -15.56
N TYR A 81 -2.69 -11.65 -16.49
CA TYR A 81 -2.91 -10.93 -17.74
C TYR A 81 -3.84 -11.68 -18.71
N ASP A 82 -3.95 -12.99 -18.57
CA ASP A 82 -4.84 -13.83 -19.38
C ASP A 82 -6.23 -14.02 -18.76
N MET A 83 -6.46 -13.47 -17.56
CA MET A 83 -7.73 -13.64 -16.83
C MET A 83 -8.84 -12.74 -17.37
N PRO A 84 -10.12 -13.15 -17.21
CA PRO A 84 -11.24 -12.31 -17.60
C PRO A 84 -11.22 -10.95 -16.87
N PRO A 85 -11.52 -9.84 -17.57
CA PRO A 85 -11.34 -8.49 -17.02
C PRO A 85 -12.29 -8.12 -15.87
N ASN A 86 -13.32 -8.94 -15.60
CA ASN A 86 -14.23 -8.77 -14.46
C ASN A 86 -13.73 -9.49 -13.19
N THR A 87 -12.72 -10.36 -13.30
CA THR A 87 -12.08 -10.98 -12.13
C THR A 87 -11.18 -9.99 -11.42
N PHE A 88 -10.89 -10.26 -10.15
CA PHE A 88 -9.94 -9.46 -9.37
C PHE A 88 -8.55 -9.45 -10.01
N GLY A 89 -8.05 -10.61 -10.44
CA GLY A 89 -6.77 -10.77 -11.13
C GLY A 89 -6.71 -10.00 -12.44
N GLY A 90 -7.72 -10.15 -13.30
CA GLY A 90 -7.80 -9.40 -14.56
C GLY A 90 -7.89 -7.89 -14.36
N THR A 91 -8.59 -7.43 -13.31
CA THR A 91 -8.65 -6.00 -12.95
C THR A 91 -7.29 -5.48 -12.49
N TYR A 92 -6.57 -6.25 -11.67
CA TYR A 92 -5.22 -5.92 -11.20
C TYR A 92 -4.22 -5.90 -12.37
N ALA A 93 -4.21 -6.91 -13.23
CA ALA A 93 -3.34 -6.97 -14.40
C ALA A 93 -3.58 -5.79 -15.36
N LYS A 94 -4.84 -5.42 -15.58
CA LYS A 94 -5.21 -4.22 -16.35
C LYS A 94 -4.70 -2.93 -15.72
N PHE A 95 -4.70 -2.84 -14.39
CA PHE A 95 -4.14 -1.69 -13.68
C PHE A 95 -2.61 -1.59 -13.86
N MET A 96 -1.90 -2.71 -13.70
CA MET A 96 -0.44 -2.79 -13.86
C MET A 96 0.00 -2.52 -15.31
N GLY A 97 -0.65 -3.17 -16.28
CA GLY A 97 -0.31 -3.05 -17.71
C GLY A 97 -0.50 -1.65 -18.29
N LYS A 98 -1.48 -0.87 -17.80
CA LYS A 98 -1.71 0.51 -18.28
C LYS A 98 -0.56 1.47 -17.98
N ARG A 99 0.32 1.13 -17.04
CA ARG A 99 1.33 2.05 -16.50
C ARG A 99 2.76 1.54 -16.64
N ASN A 100 2.94 0.38 -17.30
CA ASN A 100 4.24 -0.29 -17.43
C ASN A 100 4.93 -0.48 -16.06
N PHE A 101 4.16 -0.76 -15.02
CA PHE A 101 4.67 -1.03 -13.68
C PHE A 101 5.11 -2.48 -13.60
N SER A 102 6.28 -2.73 -13.00
CA SER A 102 6.66 -4.07 -12.59
C SER A 102 6.32 -4.27 -11.11
N PRO A 103 5.61 -5.35 -10.73
CA PRO A 103 5.46 -5.72 -9.33
C PRO A 103 6.82 -6.02 -8.66
N ASP A 104 7.88 -6.24 -9.44
CA ASP A 104 9.25 -6.45 -8.93
C ASP A 104 9.98 -5.16 -8.54
N ASP A 105 9.45 -3.97 -8.89
CA ASP A 105 10.10 -2.68 -8.62
C ASP A 105 10.11 -2.29 -7.13
N ARG A 106 9.63 -3.17 -6.24
CA ARG A 106 9.53 -2.91 -4.81
C ARG A 106 10.91 -2.89 -4.18
N THR A 107 11.24 -1.75 -3.55
CA THR A 107 12.48 -1.59 -2.80
C THR A 107 12.58 -2.70 -1.74
N PRO A 108 13.72 -3.39 -1.62
CA PRO A 108 13.91 -4.38 -0.58
C PRO A 108 13.84 -3.76 0.82
N VAL A 109 13.37 -4.52 1.80
CA VAL A 109 13.29 -4.08 3.20
C VAL A 109 14.65 -4.23 3.87
N ARG A 110 15.12 -3.21 4.60
CA ARG A 110 16.50 -3.18 5.13
C ARG A 110 16.58 -2.96 6.65
N PHE A 111 15.71 -2.16 7.23
CA PHE A 111 15.85 -1.63 8.60
C PHE A 111 14.84 -2.24 9.60
N CYS A 112 14.34 -3.44 9.28
CA CYS A 112 13.46 -4.23 10.15
C CYS A 112 14.23 -5.26 10.96
N ASP A 113 13.84 -5.42 12.22
CA ASP A 113 14.58 -6.22 13.20
C ASP A 113 14.28 -7.74 13.09
N THR A 114 13.09 -8.12 12.60
CA THR A 114 12.65 -9.52 12.45
C THR A 114 12.15 -9.82 11.04
N ASP A 115 12.14 -11.10 10.65
CA ASP A 115 11.65 -11.53 9.34
C ASP A 115 10.13 -11.36 9.22
N ASP A 116 9.37 -11.54 10.29
CA ASP A 116 7.93 -11.26 10.33
C ASP A 116 7.65 -9.78 10.02
N LEU A 117 8.37 -8.88 10.70
CA LEU A 117 8.20 -7.45 10.49
C LEU A 117 8.63 -7.03 9.09
N ALA A 118 9.76 -7.58 8.61
CA ALA A 118 10.23 -7.32 7.26
C ALA A 118 9.21 -7.77 6.19
N TYR A 119 8.58 -8.91 6.41
CA TYR A 119 7.52 -9.39 5.52
C TYR A 119 6.25 -8.53 5.59
N VAL A 120 5.82 -8.08 6.78
CA VAL A 120 4.67 -7.16 6.89
C VAL A 120 4.92 -5.86 6.13
N VAL A 121 6.14 -5.31 6.23
CA VAL A 121 6.54 -4.12 5.46
C VAL A 121 6.54 -4.42 3.96
N MET A 122 7.11 -5.54 3.53
CA MET A 122 7.10 -5.90 2.10
C MET A 122 5.67 -6.09 1.58
N ARG A 123 4.83 -6.83 2.32
CA ARG A 123 3.42 -7.02 2.00
C ARG A 123 2.68 -5.70 1.89
N SER A 124 2.96 -4.71 2.76
CA SER A 124 2.33 -3.39 2.64
C SER A 124 2.70 -2.66 1.35
N ARG A 125 3.92 -2.87 0.83
CA ARG A 125 4.38 -2.29 -0.45
C ARG A 125 3.70 -2.97 -1.63
N GLU A 126 3.54 -4.27 -1.58
CA GLU A 126 2.87 -5.07 -2.61
C GLU A 126 1.35 -4.82 -2.61
N ALA A 127 0.75 -4.72 -1.43
CA ALA A 127 -0.67 -4.44 -1.26
C ALA A 127 -1.07 -3.04 -1.76
N HIS A 128 -0.14 -2.09 -1.85
CA HIS A 128 -0.42 -0.73 -2.36
C HIS A 128 -1.08 -0.73 -3.75
N ASP A 129 -0.54 -1.48 -4.73
CA ASP A 129 -1.15 -1.56 -6.06
C ASP A 129 -2.48 -2.32 -6.06
N ILE A 130 -2.58 -3.33 -5.18
CA ILE A 130 -3.83 -4.06 -4.97
C ILE A 130 -4.89 -3.10 -4.45
N TRP A 131 -4.55 -2.20 -3.53
CA TRP A 131 -5.51 -1.25 -2.98
C TRP A 131 -5.90 -0.19 -3.99
N HIS A 132 -5.00 0.28 -4.85
CA HIS A 132 -5.38 1.06 -6.03
C HIS A 132 -6.44 0.34 -6.87
N THR A 133 -6.25 -0.95 -7.11
CA THR A 133 -7.18 -1.78 -7.89
C THR A 133 -8.54 -1.94 -7.18
N LEU A 134 -8.53 -2.33 -5.90
CA LEU A 134 -9.73 -2.57 -5.11
C LEU A 134 -10.56 -1.31 -4.94
N PHE A 135 -9.94 -0.20 -4.57
CA PHE A 135 -10.63 1.08 -4.39
C PHE A 135 -10.84 1.85 -5.70
N ASN A 136 -10.43 1.32 -6.86
CA ASN A 136 -10.54 1.98 -8.15
C ASN A 136 -9.87 3.38 -8.19
N LEU A 137 -8.72 3.51 -7.53
CA LEU A 137 -7.95 4.74 -7.45
C LEU A 137 -6.86 4.77 -8.52
N ASN A 138 -6.81 5.86 -9.28
CA ASN A 138 -5.71 6.12 -10.20
C ASN A 138 -4.46 6.62 -9.46
N THR A 139 -3.29 6.39 -10.03
CA THR A 139 -1.99 6.89 -9.51
C THR A 139 -1.72 8.36 -9.84
N ASN A 140 -2.77 9.18 -9.95
CA ASN A 140 -2.63 10.63 -10.06
C ASN A 140 -2.53 11.23 -8.65
N LEU A 141 -2.13 12.50 -8.53
CA LEU A 141 -1.90 13.12 -7.22
C LEU A 141 -3.12 13.02 -6.27
N ILE A 142 -4.35 13.14 -6.79
CA ILE A 142 -5.58 12.98 -5.99
C ILE A 142 -5.72 11.55 -5.48
N GLY A 143 -5.57 10.55 -6.37
CA GLY A 143 -5.75 9.15 -6.01
C GLY A 143 -4.65 8.62 -5.11
N GLU A 144 -3.40 9.04 -5.31
CA GLU A 144 -2.30 8.78 -4.37
C GLU A 144 -2.58 9.37 -2.99
N THR A 145 -3.00 10.65 -2.94
CA THR A 145 -3.30 11.32 -1.67
C THR A 145 -4.46 10.62 -0.94
N ALA A 146 -5.48 10.18 -1.68
CA ALA A 146 -6.63 9.45 -1.14
C ALA A 146 -6.20 8.07 -0.61
N LEU A 147 -5.39 7.32 -1.37
CA LEU A 147 -4.91 6.01 -0.95
C LEU A 147 -4.01 6.10 0.29
N LYS A 148 -3.14 7.12 0.39
CA LYS A 148 -2.29 7.34 1.57
C LYS A 148 -3.11 7.53 2.85
N LEU A 149 -4.30 8.12 2.74
CA LEU A 149 -5.22 8.25 3.87
C LEU A 149 -5.79 6.89 4.29
N ILE A 150 -6.23 6.07 3.33
CA ILE A 150 -6.68 4.68 3.59
C ILE A 150 -5.53 3.84 4.19
N GLU A 151 -4.31 3.98 3.70
CA GLU A 151 -3.13 3.32 4.27
C GLU A 151 -2.85 3.74 5.71
N PHE A 152 -3.04 5.02 6.01
CA PHE A 152 -2.92 5.50 7.38
C PHE A 152 -4.02 4.94 8.29
N GLU A 153 -5.25 4.87 7.83
CA GLU A 153 -6.35 4.28 8.60
C GLU A 153 -6.13 2.79 8.88
N GLN A 154 -5.65 2.04 7.89
CA GLN A 154 -5.45 0.60 7.99
C GLN A 154 -4.20 0.23 8.78
N MET A 155 -3.09 0.95 8.62
CA MET A 155 -1.80 0.56 9.22
C MET A 155 -1.28 1.51 10.27
N GLN A 156 -1.84 2.72 10.40
CA GLN A 156 -1.37 3.79 11.29
C GLN A 156 0.11 4.16 11.07
N ILE A 157 0.64 3.90 9.88
CA ILE A 157 2.02 4.19 9.54
C ILE A 157 2.21 5.71 9.40
N PRO A 158 3.20 6.33 10.07
CA PRO A 158 3.42 7.78 9.97
C PRO A 158 3.57 8.29 8.54
N MET A 159 4.11 7.46 7.64
CA MET A 159 4.27 7.78 6.23
C MET A 159 2.96 7.88 5.44
N GLY A 160 1.90 7.17 5.85
CA GLY A 160 0.57 7.35 5.27
C GLY A 160 0.04 8.75 5.56
N ALA A 161 0.10 9.18 6.82
CA ALA A 161 -0.28 10.54 7.22
C ALA A 161 0.59 11.62 6.56
N LEU A 162 1.91 11.43 6.52
CA LEU A 162 2.81 12.36 5.85
C LEU A 162 2.52 12.45 4.34
N GLY A 163 2.29 11.31 3.68
CA GLY A 163 1.92 11.24 2.27
C GLY A 163 0.62 11.99 1.98
N PHE A 164 -0.39 11.84 2.84
CA PHE A 164 -1.63 12.60 2.78
C PHE A 164 -1.40 14.12 2.91
N VAL A 165 -0.62 14.57 3.90
CA VAL A 165 -0.35 15.99 4.13
C VAL A 165 0.41 16.61 2.95
N VAL A 166 1.49 15.95 2.51
CA VAL A 166 2.32 16.42 1.40
C VAL A 166 1.53 16.40 0.08
N GLY A 167 0.77 15.33 -0.17
CA GLY A 167 -0.09 15.21 -1.35
C GLY A 167 -1.12 16.33 -1.41
N SER A 168 -1.83 16.56 -0.30
CA SER A 168 -2.83 17.63 -0.17
C SER A 168 -2.25 19.04 -0.38
N ALA A 169 -1.03 19.28 0.12
CA ALA A 169 -0.32 20.54 -0.06
C ALA A 169 0.04 20.81 -1.53
N ARG A 170 0.32 19.77 -2.32
CA ARG A 170 0.68 19.87 -3.74
C ARG A 170 -0.52 19.99 -4.70
N LEU A 171 -1.74 19.76 -4.21
CA LEU A 171 -2.95 19.95 -5.02
C LEU A 171 -3.12 21.44 -5.36
N ASN A 172 -3.44 21.73 -6.64
CA ASN A 172 -3.90 23.06 -7.03
C ASN A 172 -5.29 23.37 -6.43
N GLU A 173 -5.74 24.61 -6.51
CA GLU A 173 -7.00 25.04 -5.86
C GLU A 173 -8.23 24.21 -6.28
N LYS A 174 -8.38 23.95 -7.59
CA LYS A 174 -9.49 23.13 -8.12
C LYS A 174 -9.42 21.69 -7.60
N GLN A 175 -8.23 21.09 -7.66
CA GLN A 175 -7.99 19.74 -7.16
C GLN A 175 -8.20 19.64 -5.66
N ARG A 176 -7.78 20.65 -4.89
CA ARG A 176 -7.94 20.70 -3.44
C ARG A 176 -9.40 20.77 -3.05
N LYS A 177 -10.19 21.63 -3.70
CA LYS A 177 -11.65 21.70 -3.51
C LYS A 177 -12.30 20.36 -3.83
N LEU A 178 -12.00 19.78 -5.00
CA LEU A 178 -12.51 18.45 -5.39
C LEU A 178 -12.13 17.37 -4.35
N PHE A 179 -10.88 17.37 -3.91
CA PHE A 179 -10.37 16.38 -2.96
C PHE A 179 -11.09 16.48 -1.62
N PHE A 180 -11.11 17.66 -0.99
CA PHE A 180 -11.74 17.81 0.33
C PHE A 180 -13.27 17.69 0.30
N SER A 181 -13.91 18.03 -0.82
CA SER A 181 -15.37 17.88 -0.95
C SER A 181 -15.82 16.44 -1.26
N HIS A 182 -15.00 15.64 -1.95
CA HIS A 182 -15.41 14.32 -2.44
C HIS A 182 -14.50 13.18 -1.99
N TYR A 183 -13.20 13.27 -2.24
CA TYR A 183 -12.26 12.17 -2.00
C TYR A 183 -11.90 12.02 -0.51
N PHE A 184 -11.73 13.11 0.23
CA PHE A 184 -11.43 13.06 1.66
C PHE A 184 -12.54 12.36 2.47
N PRO A 185 -13.81 12.82 2.45
CA PRO A 185 -14.87 12.16 3.21
C PRO A 185 -15.11 10.72 2.74
N TRP A 186 -14.95 10.44 1.43
CA TRP A 186 -15.02 9.08 0.91
C TRP A 186 -13.88 8.21 1.45
N SER A 187 -12.63 8.67 1.42
CA SER A 187 -11.46 7.88 1.83
C SER A 187 -11.58 7.47 3.29
N VAL A 188 -11.98 8.42 4.15
CA VAL A 188 -12.25 8.18 5.58
C VAL A 188 -13.33 7.14 5.78
N LYS A 189 -14.43 7.23 5.02
CA LYS A 189 -15.49 6.24 5.11
C LYS A 189 -15.02 4.87 4.61
N ALA A 190 -14.33 4.83 3.48
CA ALA A 190 -13.90 3.61 2.81
C ALA A 190 -12.86 2.84 3.62
N GLY A 191 -11.87 3.53 4.20
CA GLY A 191 -10.84 2.91 5.03
C GLY A 191 -11.37 2.39 6.37
N LEU A 192 -12.28 3.12 7.02
CA LEU A 192 -12.94 2.67 8.26
C LEU A 192 -13.96 1.54 8.05
N GLN A 193 -14.61 1.47 6.89
CA GLN A 193 -15.60 0.43 6.57
C GLN A 193 -14.95 -0.87 6.08
N ALA A 194 -13.77 -0.77 5.44
CA ALA A 194 -13.04 -1.94 4.98
C ALA A 194 -12.64 -2.85 6.15
N THR A 195 -12.59 -4.16 5.89
CA THR A 195 -11.97 -5.11 6.81
C THR A 195 -10.46 -4.84 6.97
N ASP A 196 -9.77 -5.55 7.86
CA ASP A 196 -8.31 -5.42 8.02
C ASP A 196 -7.59 -5.91 6.76
N LEU A 197 -7.25 -4.97 5.89
CA LEU A 197 -6.78 -5.27 4.53
C LEU A 197 -5.46 -6.05 4.53
N MET A 198 -4.63 -5.84 5.54
CA MET A 198 -3.36 -6.56 5.67
C MET A 198 -3.55 -8.06 5.98
N SER A 199 -4.71 -8.44 6.51
CA SER A 199 -5.06 -9.80 6.90
C SER A 199 -5.82 -10.58 5.80
N ILE A 200 -6.00 -10.02 4.60
CA ILE A 200 -6.65 -10.68 3.46
C ILE A 200 -5.64 -11.47 2.65
N TYR A 201 -5.93 -12.74 2.33
CA TYR A 201 -5.09 -13.60 1.50
C TYR A 201 -5.45 -13.40 0.01
N TYR A 202 -5.12 -12.22 -0.54
CA TYR A 202 -5.46 -11.79 -1.90
C TYR A 202 -5.20 -12.85 -2.98
N GLU A 203 -4.09 -13.56 -2.82
CA GLU A 203 -3.56 -14.51 -3.78
C GLU A 203 -4.48 -15.74 -3.99
N LYS A 204 -5.44 -15.97 -3.09
CA LYS A 204 -6.48 -17.01 -3.22
C LYS A 204 -7.73 -16.54 -3.97
N TYR A 205 -7.84 -15.25 -4.30
CA TYR A 205 -9.08 -14.64 -4.83
C TYR A 205 -8.94 -14.07 -6.23
N TRP A 206 -7.82 -14.30 -6.93
CA TRP A 206 -7.59 -13.73 -8.26
C TRP A 206 -8.71 -14.07 -9.27
N GLU A 207 -9.26 -15.29 -9.21
CA GLU A 207 -10.31 -15.77 -10.12
C GLU A 207 -11.72 -15.28 -9.76
N VAL A 208 -11.89 -14.72 -8.55
CA VAL A 208 -13.20 -14.26 -8.08
C VAL A 208 -13.56 -12.94 -8.74
N ASP A 209 -14.85 -12.73 -8.98
CA ASP A 209 -15.36 -11.47 -9.52
C ASP A 209 -14.97 -10.28 -8.62
N VAL A 210 -14.50 -9.20 -9.23
CA VAL A 210 -13.96 -8.04 -8.50
C VAL A 210 -15.02 -7.36 -7.62
N GLU A 211 -16.30 -7.38 -8.05
CA GLU A 211 -17.38 -6.81 -7.25
C GLU A 211 -17.76 -7.71 -6.09
N GLU A 212 -17.59 -9.03 -6.22
CA GLU A 212 -17.79 -9.97 -5.13
C GLU A 212 -16.73 -9.77 -4.03
N VAL A 213 -15.45 -9.68 -4.39
CA VAL A 213 -14.40 -9.43 -3.38
C VAL A 213 -14.56 -8.06 -2.73
N ARG A 214 -14.99 -7.03 -3.49
CA ARG A 214 -15.29 -5.70 -2.93
C ARG A 214 -16.41 -5.76 -1.90
N ARG A 215 -17.52 -6.43 -2.20
CA ARG A 215 -18.62 -6.65 -1.23
C ARG A 215 -18.13 -7.42 0.00
N LYS A 216 -17.38 -8.50 -0.21
CA LYS A 216 -16.88 -9.37 0.86
C LYS A 216 -16.01 -8.62 1.87
N TRP A 217 -15.16 -7.71 1.39
CA TRP A 217 -14.20 -6.98 2.22
C TRP A 217 -14.64 -5.58 2.63
N GLY A 218 -15.88 -5.20 2.31
CA GLY A 218 -16.41 -3.87 2.64
C GLY A 218 -15.75 -2.73 1.85
N ILE A 219 -15.18 -3.03 0.68
CA ILE A 219 -14.52 -2.04 -0.17
C ILE A 219 -15.58 -1.18 -0.84
N VAL A 220 -15.53 0.12 -0.58
CA VAL A 220 -16.31 1.13 -1.29
C VAL A 220 -15.42 1.78 -2.34
N PRO A 221 -15.60 1.51 -3.65
CA PRO A 221 -14.77 2.11 -4.69
C PRO A 221 -14.85 3.64 -4.71
N ALA A 222 -13.80 4.28 -5.21
CA ALA A 222 -13.71 5.72 -5.35
C ALA A 222 -14.85 6.25 -6.23
N PRO A 223 -15.46 7.38 -5.85
CA PRO A 223 -16.48 8.01 -6.67
C PRO A 223 -15.86 8.40 -8.01
N PRO A 224 -16.61 8.30 -9.13
CA PRO A 224 -16.14 8.83 -10.40
C PRO A 224 -15.85 10.33 -10.23
N PRO A 225 -14.82 10.89 -10.91
CA PRO A 225 -14.62 12.32 -10.92
C PRO A 225 -15.92 13.00 -11.39
N PRO A 226 -16.36 14.11 -10.74
CA PRO A 226 -17.52 14.86 -11.20
C PRO A 226 -17.35 15.18 -12.69
N LYS A 227 -18.42 15.04 -13.48
CA LYS A 227 -18.43 15.55 -14.85
C LYS A 227 -18.10 17.04 -14.77
N GLN A 228 -17.08 17.47 -15.52
CA GLN A 228 -16.84 18.90 -15.72
C GLN A 228 -17.96 19.39 -16.63
N ASP A 229 -18.93 20.09 -16.05
CA ASP A 229 -19.87 20.92 -16.81
C ASP A 229 -19.15 22.15 -17.37
#